data_AF-A0A1Y4S7R4-F1
#
_entry.id   AF-A0A1Y4S7R4-F1
#
_cell.length_a   1.000
_cell.length_b   1.000
_cell.length_c   1.000
_cell.angle_alpha   90.00
_cell.angle_beta   90.00
_cell.angle_gamma   90.00
#
_symmetry.space_group_name_H-M   'P 1'
#
loop_
_entity.id
_entity.type
_entity.pdbx_description
1 polymer ?
#
loop_
_entity_poly.entity_id
_entity_poly.type
_entity_poly.pdbx_seq_one_letter_code
_entity_poly.pdbx_strand_id
1 'polypeptide(L)'
;MTLYRLLRRAGLPFWLSGIPSMLLVLSYGVLTGMSTSTARAVLMFLLSVTADLLGKSYDMLTSLAFAALVLLVQQPLYAKSASFLLSFGAVLGIGLVYPVLLELFPVRKKRFQAVVLSLSVQLVTLPMVESCYYEIPLYSVPLNLVVIPLMTALMFSGILAVGLSFFSIGAARIPAVLCSAIMELYERLGSLSLRLPGSVIHCGRPADWQLFLYYFCLAAFLLWRFQVRENRKKQIAEAAVCGEEEAEEAEKRPEPQLKRKRLCSAGGLLLLNLLLLVRFSGGFQFTMLDVGQGEALFLRTAAGTAILVDGGSTSVSKVGTYRILPFLKAEGVGRLDYVVATHLDKDHVSGIEELLLQSARPGNLKIGTLLLSEASWKEEKGKELAVLARGSGVRIGTIGEGMILEDSSARLDCLYPCAGVEYADTNAASVTLRVTCGKFSMLLTGDLGEEGEEEILRMGVETDCDVLKAGHHGSSTSSSEAWLQAASPVLTLISCGKDNSYGHPHQETLMRLQAAGSRVLVTTDCGALTVRSDGERFQVEGFTESERYEK
;
A
#
# COMPACT_ATOMS: atom_id res chain seq x y z
N MET A 1 -31.50 -5.42 9.09
CA MET A 1 -31.89 -6.70 9.75
C MET A 1 -32.48 -6.54 11.15
N THR A 2 -31.85 -5.77 12.06
CA THR A 2 -32.31 -5.68 13.46
C THR A 2 -33.74 -5.16 13.61
N LEU A 3 -34.09 -4.03 12.98
CA LEU A 3 -35.44 -3.47 13.01
C LEU A 3 -36.48 -4.46 12.45
N TYR A 4 -36.22 -5.01 11.26
CA TYR A 4 -37.08 -6.02 10.64
C TYR A 4 -37.37 -7.20 11.58
N ARG A 5 -36.33 -7.77 12.21
CA ARG A 5 -36.49 -8.87 13.17
C ARG A 5 -37.24 -8.47 14.44
N LEU A 6 -37.05 -7.24 14.93
CA LEU A 6 -37.78 -6.72 16.08
C LEU A 6 -39.28 -6.58 15.78
N LEU A 7 -39.63 -5.98 14.64
CA LEU A 7 -41.02 -5.83 14.19
C LEU A 7 -41.68 -7.20 13.98
N ARG A 8 -40.97 -8.16 13.38
CA ARG A 8 -41.45 -9.54 13.24
C ARG A 8 -41.64 -10.25 14.59
N ARG A 9 -40.73 -10.05 15.55
CA ARG A 9 -40.87 -10.58 16.92
C ARG A 9 -42.02 -9.94 17.70
N ALA A 10 -42.37 -8.70 17.38
CA ALA A 10 -43.55 -8.01 17.93
C ALA A 10 -44.88 -8.50 17.31
N GLY A 11 -44.85 -9.51 16.43
CA GLY A 11 -46.04 -10.10 15.83
C GLY A 11 -46.54 -9.39 14.57
N LEU A 12 -45.83 -8.38 14.06
CA LEU A 12 -46.27 -7.66 12.87
C LEU A 12 -46.11 -8.51 11.60
N PRO A 13 -47.04 -8.41 10.63
CA PRO A 13 -46.96 -9.13 9.37
C PRO A 13 -45.73 -8.69 8.56
N PHE A 14 -45.34 -9.51 7.58
CA PHE A 14 -44.12 -9.32 6.80
C PHE A 14 -44.06 -7.94 6.12
N TRP A 15 -45.16 -7.45 5.55
CA TRP A 15 -45.20 -6.17 4.85
C TRP A 15 -45.04 -4.97 5.80
N LEU A 16 -45.71 -4.99 6.97
CA LEU A 16 -45.54 -3.96 8.01
C LEU A 16 -44.15 -3.97 8.65
N SER A 17 -43.47 -5.10 8.66
CA SER A 17 -42.08 -5.19 9.15
C SER A 17 -41.06 -4.81 8.05
N GLY A 18 -41.32 -5.24 6.82
CA GLY A 18 -40.42 -5.17 5.69
C GLY A 18 -40.32 -3.78 5.09
N ILE A 19 -41.46 -3.15 4.74
CA ILE A 19 -41.48 -1.85 4.04
C ILE A 19 -40.74 -0.76 4.85
N PRO A 20 -41.02 -0.55 6.15
CA PRO A 20 -40.29 0.46 6.93
C PRO A 20 -38.80 0.16 7.03
N SER A 21 -38.44 -1.13 7.15
CA SER A 21 -37.04 -1.55 7.22
C SER A 21 -36.30 -1.31 5.89
N MET A 22 -36.95 -1.58 4.75
CA MET A 22 -36.39 -1.33 3.42
C MET A 22 -36.22 0.17 3.16
N LEU A 23 -37.23 0.98 3.49
CA LEU A 23 -37.14 2.44 3.40
C LEU A 23 -36.00 2.99 4.26
N LEU A 24 -35.87 2.53 5.51
CA LEU A 24 -34.79 2.97 6.39
C LEU A 24 -33.41 2.65 5.81
N VAL A 25 -33.21 1.44 5.29
CA VAL A 25 -31.92 1.01 4.72
C VAL A 25 -31.62 1.75 3.42
N LEU A 26 -32.64 2.03 2.58
CA LEU A 26 -32.49 2.86 1.39
C LEU A 26 -32.11 4.30 1.75
N SER A 27 -32.82 4.92 2.68
CA SER A 27 -32.51 6.27 3.16
C SER A 27 -31.10 6.36 3.74
N TYR A 28 -30.67 5.34 4.50
CA TYR A 28 -29.29 5.24 4.97
C TYR A 28 -28.28 5.09 3.82
N GLY A 29 -28.62 4.29 2.81
CA GLY A 29 -27.80 4.14 1.61
C GLY A 29 -27.58 5.46 0.89
N VAL A 30 -28.64 6.24 0.70
CA VAL A 30 -28.59 7.59 0.10
C VAL A 30 -27.79 8.55 0.99
N LEU A 31 -28.05 8.55 2.30
CA LEU A 31 -27.35 9.40 3.27
C LEU A 31 -25.82 9.21 3.23
N THR A 32 -25.36 7.97 3.02
CA THR A 32 -23.93 7.63 2.96
C THR A 32 -23.34 7.70 1.55
N GLY A 33 -24.05 8.29 0.58
CA GLY A 33 -23.57 8.50 -0.78
C GLY A 33 -23.53 7.23 -1.66
N MET A 34 -24.23 6.16 -1.25
CA MET A 34 -24.36 4.92 -2.01
C MET A 34 -23.03 4.32 -2.51
N SER A 35 -21.99 4.34 -1.66
CA SER A 35 -20.71 3.68 -1.95
C SER A 35 -20.92 2.22 -2.37
N THR A 36 -20.00 1.62 -3.14
CA THR A 36 -20.15 0.25 -3.68
C THR A 36 -20.46 -0.80 -2.59
N SER A 37 -19.79 -0.72 -1.44
CA SER A 37 -20.04 -1.56 -0.27
C SER A 37 -21.44 -1.38 0.31
N THR A 38 -21.90 -0.13 0.40
CA THR A 38 -23.25 0.23 0.87
C THR A 38 -24.30 -0.26 -0.11
N ALA A 39 -24.14 0.02 -1.41
CA ALA A 39 -25.06 -0.35 -2.47
C ALA A 39 -25.27 -1.87 -2.50
N ARG A 40 -24.18 -2.66 -2.43
CA ARG A 40 -24.26 -4.13 -2.29
C ARG A 40 -25.10 -4.52 -1.07
N ALA A 41 -24.81 -3.96 0.10
CA ALA A 41 -25.51 -4.31 1.33
C ALA A 41 -27.01 -3.95 1.27
N VAL A 42 -27.36 -2.81 0.67
CA VAL A 42 -28.75 -2.39 0.44
C VAL A 42 -29.44 -3.38 -0.49
N LEU A 43 -28.87 -3.67 -1.67
CA LEU A 43 -29.44 -4.61 -2.65
C LEU A 43 -29.67 -5.99 -2.03
N MET A 44 -28.67 -6.53 -1.33
CA MET A 44 -28.79 -7.83 -0.68
C MET A 44 -29.86 -7.83 0.43
N PHE A 45 -29.99 -6.74 1.19
CA PHE A 45 -31.02 -6.61 2.20
C PHE A 45 -32.43 -6.50 1.60
N LEU A 46 -32.60 -5.73 0.53
CA LEU A 46 -33.86 -5.63 -0.21
C LEU A 46 -34.28 -7.02 -0.71
N LEU A 47 -33.38 -7.74 -1.40
CA LEU A 47 -33.64 -9.10 -1.85
C LEU A 47 -34.01 -10.05 -0.71
N SER A 48 -33.34 -9.95 0.44
CA SER A 48 -33.66 -10.77 1.61
C SER A 48 -35.07 -10.50 2.14
N VAL A 49 -35.49 -9.23 2.23
CA VAL A 49 -36.85 -8.89 2.69
C VAL A 49 -37.90 -9.25 1.63
N THR A 50 -37.60 -9.04 0.35
CA THR A 50 -38.49 -9.43 -0.75
C THR A 50 -38.68 -10.95 -0.82
N ALA A 51 -37.63 -11.74 -0.60
CA ALA A 51 -37.74 -13.20 -0.53
C ALA A 51 -38.71 -13.63 0.58
N ASP A 52 -38.59 -13.06 1.78
CA ASP A 52 -39.50 -13.32 2.90
C ASP A 52 -40.95 -12.91 2.56
N LEU A 53 -41.15 -11.74 1.92
CA LEU A 53 -42.47 -11.26 1.49
C LEU A 53 -43.14 -12.18 0.47
N LEU A 54 -42.35 -12.80 -0.41
CA LEU A 54 -42.81 -13.73 -1.44
C LEU A 54 -42.87 -15.19 -0.96
N GLY A 55 -42.51 -15.46 0.31
CA GLY A 55 -42.43 -16.83 0.84
C GLY A 55 -41.34 -17.69 0.18
N LYS A 56 -40.28 -17.07 -0.33
CA LYS A 56 -39.13 -17.73 -0.98
C LYS A 56 -37.94 -17.81 -0.02
N SER A 57 -37.05 -18.77 -0.25
CA SER A 57 -35.78 -18.86 0.47
C SER A 57 -34.79 -17.79 -0.01
N TYR A 58 -34.02 -17.23 0.92
CA TYR A 58 -32.92 -16.33 0.61
C TYR A 58 -31.60 -17.10 0.50
N ASP A 59 -30.94 -16.99 -0.65
CA ASP A 59 -29.58 -17.49 -0.85
C ASP A 59 -28.57 -16.34 -0.92
N MET A 60 -27.58 -16.37 -0.03
CA MET A 60 -26.62 -15.28 0.13
C MET A 60 -25.70 -15.12 -1.08
N LEU A 61 -25.26 -16.22 -1.69
CA LEU A 61 -24.31 -16.20 -2.80
C LEU A 61 -24.98 -15.74 -4.10
N THR A 62 -26.21 -16.17 -4.34
CA THR A 62 -27.06 -15.72 -5.46
C THR A 62 -27.37 -14.23 -5.33
N SER A 63 -27.72 -13.77 -4.13
CA SER A 63 -27.93 -12.35 -3.83
C SER A 63 -26.65 -11.52 -4.05
N LEU A 64 -25.49 -12.05 -3.67
CA LEU A 64 -24.19 -11.42 -3.93
C LEU A 64 -23.91 -11.32 -5.44
N ALA A 65 -24.13 -12.39 -6.20
CA ALA A 65 -23.93 -12.39 -7.66
C ALA A 65 -24.85 -11.39 -8.36
N PHE A 66 -26.13 -11.31 -7.94
CA PHE A 66 -27.06 -10.30 -8.45
C PHE A 66 -26.58 -8.88 -8.14
N ALA A 67 -26.15 -8.61 -6.91
CA ALA A 67 -25.62 -7.30 -6.53
C ALA A 67 -24.36 -6.94 -7.34
N ALA A 68 -23.47 -7.91 -7.61
CA ALA A 68 -22.31 -7.70 -8.47
C ALA A 68 -22.73 -7.32 -9.90
N LEU A 69 -23.68 -8.07 -10.47
CA LEU A 69 -24.18 -7.81 -11.83
C LEU A 69 -24.76 -6.40 -11.96
N VAL A 70 -25.64 -6.00 -11.04
CA VAL A 70 -26.26 -4.66 -11.05
C VAL A 70 -25.21 -3.56 -10.98
N LEU A 71 -24.23 -3.69 -10.08
CA LEU A 71 -23.17 -2.67 -9.92
C LEU A 71 -22.22 -2.62 -11.12
N LEU A 72 -21.84 -3.77 -11.67
CA LEU A 72 -20.88 -3.83 -12.79
C LEU A 72 -21.51 -3.42 -14.12
N VAL A 73 -22.81 -3.64 -14.32
CA VAL A 73 -23.54 -3.09 -15.47
C VAL A 73 -23.56 -1.56 -15.42
N GLN A 74 -23.70 -0.97 -14.23
CA GLN A 74 -23.67 0.48 -14.07
C GLN A 74 -22.27 1.06 -14.31
N GLN A 75 -21.25 0.44 -13.72
CA GLN A 75 -19.86 0.86 -13.89
C GLN A 75 -18.90 -0.33 -13.84
N PRO A 76 -18.42 -0.82 -15.00
CA PRO A 76 -17.54 -1.99 -15.08
C PRO A 76 -16.23 -1.83 -14.29
N LEU A 77 -15.74 -0.60 -14.16
CA LEU A 77 -14.51 -0.29 -13.43
C LEU A 77 -14.61 -0.55 -11.92
N TYR A 78 -15.80 -0.76 -11.35
CA TYR A 78 -15.92 -1.18 -9.95
C TYR A 78 -15.21 -2.50 -9.68
N ALA A 79 -15.06 -3.39 -10.66
CA ALA A 79 -14.28 -4.62 -10.53
C ALA A 79 -12.82 -4.37 -10.13
N LYS A 80 -12.26 -3.18 -10.42
CA LYS A 80 -10.89 -2.78 -10.04
C LYS A 80 -10.84 -1.96 -8.76
N SER A 81 -11.98 -1.62 -8.15
CA SER A 81 -12.02 -0.80 -6.95
C SER A 81 -11.80 -1.63 -5.69
N ALA A 82 -10.97 -1.12 -4.76
CA ALA A 82 -10.71 -1.79 -3.48
C ALA A 82 -12.01 -2.02 -2.68
N SER A 83 -12.94 -1.06 -2.67
CA SER A 83 -14.21 -1.18 -1.95
C SER A 83 -15.08 -2.34 -2.47
N PHE A 84 -15.13 -2.55 -3.79
CA PHE A 84 -15.83 -3.69 -4.36
C PHE A 84 -15.13 -5.00 -3.99
N LEU A 85 -13.83 -5.11 -4.28
CA LEU A 85 -13.05 -6.33 -4.05
C LEU A 85 -13.14 -6.79 -2.59
N LEU A 86 -12.91 -5.89 -1.64
CA LEU A 86 -12.93 -6.20 -0.21
C LEU A 86 -14.34 -6.55 0.29
N SER A 87 -15.38 -5.83 -0.16
CA SER A 87 -16.75 -6.08 0.31
C SER A 87 -17.31 -7.39 -0.23
N PHE A 88 -17.12 -7.66 -1.51
CA PHE A 88 -17.56 -8.91 -2.15
C PHE A 88 -16.71 -10.10 -1.68
N GLY A 89 -15.39 -9.92 -1.59
CA GLY A 89 -14.46 -10.91 -1.04
C GLY A 89 -14.81 -11.31 0.39
N ALA A 90 -15.19 -10.36 1.25
CA ALA A 90 -15.62 -10.67 2.61
C ALA A 90 -16.88 -11.55 2.64
N VAL A 91 -17.89 -11.26 1.81
CA VAL A 91 -19.10 -12.10 1.75
C VAL A 91 -18.80 -13.48 1.17
N LEU A 92 -17.91 -13.59 0.18
CA LEU A 92 -17.44 -14.88 -0.33
C LEU A 92 -16.69 -15.67 0.75
N GLY A 93 -15.84 -15.03 1.55
CA GLY A 93 -15.20 -15.66 2.71
C GLY A 93 -16.20 -16.21 3.72
N ILE A 94 -17.27 -15.45 4.00
CA ILE A 94 -18.37 -15.89 4.89
C ILE A 94 -19.17 -17.05 4.27
N GLY A 95 -19.43 -17.02 2.97
CA GLY A 95 -20.29 -17.99 2.30
C GLY A 95 -19.58 -19.30 1.95
N LEU A 96 -18.31 -19.24 1.57
CA LEU A 96 -17.57 -20.39 1.02
C LEU A 96 -16.52 -20.92 2.00
N VAL A 97 -15.72 -20.06 2.62
CA VAL A 97 -14.59 -20.47 3.46
C VAL A 97 -15.03 -20.81 4.89
N TYR A 98 -15.90 -20.00 5.47
CA TYR A 98 -16.35 -20.16 6.86
C TYR A 98 -16.98 -21.53 7.17
N PRO A 99 -17.89 -22.08 6.33
CA PRO A 99 -18.44 -23.42 6.57
C PRO A 99 -17.35 -24.51 6.56
N VAL A 100 -16.38 -24.40 5.65
CA VAL A 100 -15.28 -25.36 5.53
C VAL A 100 -14.35 -25.31 6.74
N LEU A 101 -14.03 -24.11 7.22
CA LEU A 101 -13.19 -23.96 8.42
C LEU A 101 -13.89 -24.42 9.71
N LEU A 102 -15.19 -24.20 9.85
CA LEU A 102 -15.94 -24.74 11.00
C LEU A 102 -15.98 -26.27 11.01
N GLU A 103 -16.01 -26.91 9.85
CA GLU A 103 -15.95 -28.37 9.75
C GLU A 103 -14.58 -28.92 10.15
N LEU A 104 -13.51 -28.24 9.71
CA LEU A 104 -12.13 -28.61 10.03
C LEU A 104 -11.76 -28.30 11.49
N PHE A 105 -12.23 -27.16 12.02
CA PHE A 105 -11.94 -26.69 13.37
C PHE A 105 -13.25 -26.44 14.10
N PRO A 106 -13.97 -27.51 14.53
CA PRO A 106 -15.26 -27.35 15.17
C PRO A 106 -15.09 -26.67 16.52
N VAL A 107 -15.69 -25.49 16.67
CA VAL A 107 -15.67 -24.76 17.94
C VAL A 107 -17.08 -24.55 18.49
N ARG A 108 -17.29 -25.02 19.73
CA ARG A 108 -18.59 -24.93 20.42
C ARG A 108 -18.90 -23.53 20.97
N LYS A 109 -17.89 -22.77 21.40
CA LYS A 109 -18.12 -21.44 22.01
C LYS A 109 -18.24 -20.36 20.93
N LYS A 110 -19.32 -19.56 20.98
CA LYS A 110 -19.60 -18.46 20.05
C LYS A 110 -18.42 -17.50 19.82
N ARG A 111 -17.67 -17.16 20.88
CA ARG A 111 -16.51 -16.26 20.78
C ARG A 111 -15.42 -16.76 19.84
N PHE A 112 -15.20 -18.07 19.76
CA PHE A 112 -14.20 -18.64 18.85
C PHE A 112 -14.76 -18.84 17.44
N GLN A 113 -16.08 -19.00 17.28
CA GLN A 113 -16.70 -18.95 15.96
C GLN A 113 -16.52 -17.59 15.28
N ALA A 114 -16.51 -16.50 16.06
CA ALA A 114 -16.16 -15.17 15.55
C ALA A 114 -14.71 -15.09 15.05
N VAL A 115 -13.75 -15.76 15.72
CA VAL A 115 -12.36 -15.86 15.23
C VAL A 115 -12.31 -16.59 13.90
N VAL A 116 -12.98 -17.73 13.79
CA VAL A 116 -13.03 -18.51 12.53
C VAL A 116 -13.67 -17.69 11.42
N LEU A 117 -14.73 -16.94 11.71
CA LEU A 117 -15.37 -16.02 10.76
C LEU A 117 -14.39 -14.94 10.26
N SER A 118 -13.69 -14.27 11.17
CA SER A 118 -12.69 -13.25 10.82
C SER A 118 -11.56 -13.82 9.99
N LEU A 119 -11.05 -15.00 10.33
CA LEU A 119 -10.03 -15.70 9.54
C LEU A 119 -10.54 -16.09 8.14
N SER A 120 -11.81 -16.50 8.04
CA SER A 120 -12.42 -16.88 6.75
C SER A 120 -12.51 -15.69 5.80
N VAL A 121 -12.88 -14.52 6.33
CA VAL A 121 -12.88 -13.26 5.57
C VAL A 121 -11.46 -12.92 5.16
N GLN A 122 -10.51 -12.96 6.10
CA GLN A 122 -9.12 -12.61 5.83
C GLN A 122 -8.47 -13.49 4.77
N LEU A 123 -8.74 -14.81 4.74
CA LEU A 123 -8.21 -15.70 3.71
C LEU A 123 -8.65 -15.31 2.29
N VAL A 124 -9.80 -14.65 2.13
CA VAL A 124 -10.23 -14.18 0.80
C VAL A 124 -9.75 -12.76 0.52
N THR A 125 -9.77 -11.89 1.53
CA THR A 125 -9.47 -10.46 1.35
C THR A 125 -7.99 -10.12 1.49
N LEU A 126 -7.15 -10.96 2.09
CA LEU A 126 -5.74 -10.64 2.35
C LEU A 126 -4.95 -10.33 1.07
N PRO A 127 -5.01 -11.14 -0.01
CA PRO A 127 -4.31 -10.79 -1.26
C PRO A 127 -4.81 -9.45 -1.84
N MET A 128 -6.09 -9.14 -1.68
CA MET A 128 -6.66 -7.85 -2.12
C MET A 128 -6.14 -6.69 -1.27
N VAL A 129 -6.15 -6.83 0.06
CA VAL A 129 -5.60 -5.83 1.00
C VAL A 129 -4.14 -5.55 0.65
N GLU A 130 -3.34 -6.60 0.47
CA GLU A 130 -1.94 -6.48 0.10
C GLU A 130 -1.76 -5.83 -1.29
N SER A 131 -2.56 -6.19 -2.29
CA SER A 131 -2.48 -5.59 -3.62
C SER A 131 -2.89 -4.11 -3.66
N CYS A 132 -3.79 -3.67 -2.76
CA CYS A 132 -4.30 -2.31 -2.73
C CYS A 132 -3.52 -1.39 -1.79
N TYR A 133 -3.01 -1.91 -0.68
CA TYR A 133 -2.38 -1.13 0.38
C TYR A 133 -0.91 -1.48 0.61
N TYR A 134 -0.44 -2.60 0.04
CA TYR A 134 0.94 -3.11 0.16
C TYR A 134 1.40 -3.44 1.59
N GLU A 135 0.42 -3.56 2.49
CA GLU A 135 0.60 -3.68 3.93
C GLU A 135 -0.30 -4.77 4.50
N ILE A 136 0.24 -5.53 5.45
CA ILE A 136 -0.51 -6.56 6.17
C ILE A 136 -0.59 -6.17 7.66
N PRO A 137 -1.79 -5.80 8.17
CA PRO A 137 -1.99 -5.53 9.59
C PRO A 137 -2.12 -6.84 10.38
N LEU A 138 -1.06 -7.26 11.07
CA LEU A 138 -0.99 -8.54 11.78
C LEU A 138 -2.06 -8.70 12.87
N TYR A 139 -2.38 -7.61 13.56
CA TYR A 139 -3.30 -7.61 14.69
C TYR A 139 -4.76 -7.32 14.30
N SER A 140 -5.09 -7.34 13.01
CA SER A 140 -6.44 -7.08 12.52
C SER A 140 -7.49 -8.07 13.06
N VAL A 141 -7.17 -9.37 13.12
CA VAL A 141 -8.08 -10.40 13.65
C VAL A 141 -8.44 -10.17 15.12
N PRO A 142 -7.48 -10.06 16.06
CA PRO A 142 -7.82 -9.83 17.47
C PRO A 142 -8.55 -8.50 17.68
N LEU A 143 -8.20 -7.44 16.95
CA LEU A 143 -8.92 -6.17 17.00
C LEU A 143 -10.38 -6.31 16.54
N ASN A 144 -10.61 -7.04 15.46
CA ASN A 144 -11.95 -7.26 14.91
C ASN A 144 -12.89 -8.01 15.86
N LEU A 145 -12.37 -8.77 16.83
CA LEU A 145 -13.19 -9.41 17.87
C LEU A 145 -13.85 -8.42 18.83
N VAL A 146 -13.25 -7.24 19.00
CA VAL A 146 -13.78 -6.16 19.85
C VAL A 146 -14.53 -5.14 19.02
N VAL A 147 -13.97 -4.76 17.88
CA VAL A 147 -14.52 -3.71 17.00
C VAL A 147 -15.86 -4.14 16.41
N ILE A 148 -15.94 -5.30 15.74
CA ILE A 148 -17.15 -5.69 14.98
C ILE A 148 -18.41 -5.74 15.87
N PRO A 149 -18.40 -6.34 17.08
CA PRO A 149 -19.59 -6.34 17.95
C PRO A 149 -20.04 -4.94 18.37
N LEU A 150 -19.11 -4.01 18.59
CA LEU A 150 -19.40 -2.65 19.02
C LEU A 150 -19.88 -1.74 17.88
N MET A 151 -19.62 -2.09 16.61
CA MET A 151 -20.06 -1.30 15.45
C MET A 151 -21.57 -1.06 15.42
N THR A 152 -22.37 -2.05 15.83
CA THR A 152 -23.84 -1.89 15.86
C THR A 152 -24.26 -0.87 16.92
N ALA A 153 -23.62 -0.91 18.10
CA ALA A 153 -23.88 0.04 19.18
C ALA A 153 -23.45 1.45 18.80
N LEU A 154 -22.26 1.58 18.18
CA LEU A 154 -21.72 2.85 17.67
C LEU A 154 -22.66 3.49 16.64
N MET A 155 -23.10 2.71 15.64
CA MET A 155 -24.01 3.23 14.61
C MET A 155 -25.35 3.67 15.18
N PHE A 156 -25.94 2.87 16.08
CA PHE A 156 -27.21 3.20 16.69
C PHE A 156 -27.11 4.44 17.58
N SER A 157 -26.06 4.54 18.40
CA SER A 157 -25.85 5.69 19.27
C SER A 157 -25.61 6.97 18.45
N GLY A 158 -24.85 6.91 17.35
CA GLY A 158 -24.66 8.04 16.44
C GLY A 158 -25.97 8.52 15.80
N ILE A 159 -26.75 7.61 15.20
CA ILE A 159 -28.05 7.96 14.59
C ILE A 159 -29.02 8.50 15.64
N LEU A 160 -29.06 7.90 16.83
CA LEU A 160 -29.94 8.35 17.92
C LEU A 160 -29.53 9.72 18.45
N ALA A 161 -28.22 10.00 18.57
CA ALA A 161 -27.72 11.30 18.99
C ALA A 161 -28.14 12.40 18.01
N VAL A 162 -27.96 12.17 16.71
CA VAL A 162 -28.42 13.09 15.66
C VAL A 162 -29.94 13.27 15.73
N GLY A 163 -30.71 12.19 15.82
CA GLY A 163 -32.17 12.26 15.92
C GLY A 163 -32.67 13.05 17.14
N LEU A 164 -32.10 12.80 18.32
CA LEU A 164 -32.47 13.51 19.55
C LEU A 164 -32.02 14.97 19.56
N SER A 165 -30.96 15.31 18.83
CA SER A 165 -30.44 16.68 18.78
C SER A 165 -31.45 17.69 18.21
N PHE A 166 -32.38 17.23 17.36
CA PHE A 166 -33.49 18.05 16.86
C PHE A 166 -34.52 18.43 17.93
N PHE A 167 -34.61 17.66 19.02
CA PHE A 167 -35.60 17.88 20.09
C PHE A 167 -34.96 18.48 21.34
N SER A 168 -33.80 17.98 21.75
CA SER A 168 -33.08 18.46 22.93
C SER A 168 -31.61 18.05 22.91
N ILE A 169 -30.72 19.03 23.01
CA ILE A 169 -29.27 18.82 23.14
C ILE A 169 -28.96 17.98 24.40
N GLY A 170 -29.70 18.18 25.49
CA GLY A 170 -29.53 17.42 26.73
C GLY A 170 -29.83 15.92 26.55
N ALA A 171 -30.89 15.59 25.81
CA ALA A 171 -31.23 14.20 25.49
C ALA A 171 -30.22 13.56 24.53
N ALA A 172 -29.71 14.32 23.55
CA ALA A 172 -28.69 13.86 22.61
C ALA A 172 -27.33 13.56 23.27
N ARG A 173 -27.02 14.18 24.42
CA ARG A 173 -25.75 14.01 25.13
C ARG A 173 -25.49 12.56 25.52
N ILE A 174 -26.52 11.84 25.98
CA ILE A 174 -26.37 10.45 26.45
C ILE A 174 -25.86 9.51 25.33
N PRO A 175 -26.55 9.38 24.19
CA PRO A 175 -26.06 8.55 23.09
C PRO A 175 -24.79 9.12 22.45
N ALA A 176 -24.59 10.45 22.44
CA ALA A 176 -23.35 11.05 21.94
C ALA A 176 -22.12 10.65 22.78
N VAL A 177 -22.24 10.64 24.11
CA VAL A 177 -21.17 10.18 25.02
C VAL A 177 -20.87 8.70 24.79
N LEU A 178 -21.89 7.86 24.62
CA LEU A 178 -21.67 6.45 24.29
C LEU A 178 -20.95 6.28 22.95
N CYS A 179 -21.36 7.03 21.92
CA CYS A 179 -20.70 7.05 20.61
C CYS A 179 -19.22 7.45 20.75
N SER A 180 -18.96 8.56 21.44
CA SER A 180 -17.60 9.06 21.68
C SER A 180 -16.75 8.06 22.45
N ALA A 181 -17.28 7.40 23.48
CA ALA A 181 -16.56 6.42 24.28
C ALA A 181 -16.16 5.19 23.45
N ILE A 182 -17.03 4.73 22.53
CA ILE A 182 -16.70 3.63 21.63
C ILE A 182 -15.64 4.06 20.61
N MET A 183 -15.74 5.28 20.04
CA MET A 183 -14.72 5.79 19.12
C MET A 183 -13.35 5.95 19.81
N GLU A 184 -13.32 6.49 21.03
CA GLU A 184 -12.10 6.61 21.82
C GLU A 184 -11.50 5.23 22.14
N LEU A 185 -12.34 4.24 22.44
CA LEU A 185 -11.88 2.85 22.59
C LEU A 185 -11.24 2.33 21.31
N TYR A 186 -11.82 2.57 20.13
CA TYR A 186 -11.25 2.15 18.85
C TYR A 186 -9.90 2.82 18.58
N GLU A 187 -9.79 4.12 18.84
CA GLU A 187 -8.55 4.87 18.67
C GLU A 187 -7.44 4.35 19.61
N ARG A 188 -7.77 4.09 20.88
CA ARG A 188 -6.86 3.50 21.86
C ARG A 188 -6.42 2.09 21.47
N LEU A 189 -7.34 1.25 21.00
CA LEU A 189 -7.02 -0.10 20.53
C LEU A 189 -6.13 -0.07 19.28
N GLY A 190 -6.45 0.80 18.32
CA GLY A 190 -5.66 0.98 17.10
C GLY A 190 -4.26 1.48 17.41
N SER A 191 -4.13 2.55 18.20
CA SER A 191 -2.84 3.11 18.59
C SER A 191 -1.98 2.13 19.40
N LEU A 192 -2.58 1.37 20.31
CA LEU A 192 -1.88 0.31 21.05
C LEU A 192 -1.40 -0.79 20.10
N SER A 193 -2.24 -1.22 19.18
CA SER A 193 -1.89 -2.22 18.18
C SER A 193 -0.73 -1.78 17.30
N LEU A 194 -0.69 -0.51 16.88
CA LEU A 194 0.38 0.00 16.02
C LEU A 194 1.73 0.10 16.75
N ARG A 195 1.74 0.16 18.09
CA ARG A 195 2.95 0.14 18.92
C ARG A 195 3.51 -1.27 19.15
N LEU A 196 2.73 -2.32 18.84
CA LEU A 196 3.21 -3.70 18.96
C LEU A 196 4.25 -4.01 17.87
N PRO A 197 5.22 -4.90 18.16
CA PRO A 197 6.25 -5.28 17.19
C PRO A 197 5.62 -5.95 15.97
N GLY A 198 6.03 -5.52 14.78
CA GLY A 198 5.51 -6.06 13.52
C GLY A 198 4.03 -5.73 13.27
N SER A 199 3.49 -4.67 13.88
CA SER A 199 2.07 -4.30 13.76
C SER A 199 1.57 -4.21 12.32
N VAL A 200 2.42 -3.69 11.43
CA VAL A 200 2.23 -3.63 10.00
C VAL A 200 3.46 -4.25 9.33
N ILE A 201 3.24 -5.22 8.45
CA ILE A 201 4.29 -5.73 7.57
C ILE A 201 4.14 -5.03 6.22
N HIS A 202 5.18 -4.30 5.81
CA HIS A 202 5.28 -3.71 4.48
C HIS A 202 5.81 -4.78 3.52
N CYS A 203 4.91 -5.45 2.82
CA CYS A 203 5.27 -6.59 1.98
C CYS A 203 5.61 -6.17 0.55
N GLY A 204 5.17 -4.98 0.12
CA GLY A 204 5.26 -4.57 -1.28
C GLY A 204 4.16 -5.20 -2.12
N ARG A 205 4.12 -4.80 -3.39
CA ARG A 205 3.17 -5.29 -4.37
C ARG A 205 3.40 -6.79 -4.63
N PRO A 206 2.38 -7.65 -4.43
CA PRO A 206 2.49 -9.04 -4.79
C PRO A 206 2.54 -9.18 -6.31
N ALA A 207 3.35 -10.11 -6.80
CA ALA A 207 3.40 -10.40 -8.23
C ALA A 207 2.09 -11.06 -8.69
N ASP A 208 1.70 -10.83 -9.93
CA ASP A 208 0.42 -11.33 -10.47
C ASP A 208 0.32 -12.87 -10.40
N TRP A 209 1.46 -13.58 -10.56
CA TRP A 209 1.51 -15.03 -10.42
C TRP A 209 1.26 -15.49 -8.98
N GLN A 210 1.66 -14.71 -7.97
CA GLN A 210 1.41 -15.03 -6.56
C GLN A 210 -0.09 -14.94 -6.28
N LEU A 211 -0.74 -13.88 -6.78
CA LEU A 211 -2.19 -13.70 -6.65
C LEU A 211 -2.95 -14.84 -7.33
N PHE A 212 -2.57 -15.19 -8.57
CA PHE A 212 -3.17 -16.31 -9.29
C PHE A 212 -3.00 -17.63 -8.55
N LEU A 213 -1.77 -17.97 -8.16
CA LEU A 213 -1.48 -19.21 -7.45
C LEU A 213 -2.21 -19.26 -6.10
N TYR A 214 -2.29 -18.14 -5.39
CA TYR A 214 -3.02 -18.03 -4.12
C TYR A 214 -4.50 -18.43 -4.30
N TYR A 215 -5.19 -17.74 -5.20
CA TYR A 215 -6.63 -17.97 -5.40
C TYR A 215 -6.92 -19.33 -6.05
N PHE A 216 -6.04 -19.80 -6.94
CA PHE A 216 -6.15 -21.14 -7.51
C PHE A 216 -6.07 -22.22 -6.42
N CYS A 217 -5.05 -22.17 -5.56
CA CYS A 217 -4.88 -23.11 -4.46
C CYS A 217 -6.03 -23.03 -3.45
N LEU A 218 -6.51 -21.82 -3.12
CA LEU A 218 -7.67 -21.65 -2.24
C LEU A 218 -8.93 -22.26 -2.86
N ALA A 219 -9.20 -22.01 -4.14
CA ALA A 219 -10.34 -22.57 -4.84
C ALA A 219 -10.28 -24.10 -4.92
N ALA A 220 -9.11 -24.66 -5.29
CA ALA A 220 -8.87 -26.11 -5.32
C ALA A 220 -9.08 -26.75 -3.94
N PHE A 221 -8.59 -26.12 -2.88
CA PHE A 221 -8.80 -26.56 -1.51
C PHE A 221 -10.29 -26.58 -1.13
N LEU A 222 -11.03 -25.51 -1.46
CA LEU A 222 -12.47 -25.44 -1.17
C LEU A 222 -13.26 -26.50 -1.95
N LEU A 223 -12.98 -26.67 -3.24
CA LEU A 223 -13.63 -27.68 -4.08
C LEU A 223 -13.38 -29.09 -3.55
N TRP A 224 -12.13 -29.41 -3.20
CA TRP A 224 -11.79 -30.69 -2.58
C TRP A 224 -12.60 -30.93 -1.30
N ARG A 225 -12.71 -29.92 -0.43
CA ARG A 225 -13.49 -30.03 0.83
C ARG A 225 -14.98 -30.15 0.60
N PHE A 226 -15.55 -29.43 -0.38
CA PHE A 226 -16.95 -29.58 -0.76
C PHE A 226 -17.24 -30.98 -1.29
N GLN A 227 -16.36 -31.55 -2.12
CA GLN A 227 -16.52 -32.89 -2.66
C GLN A 227 -16.45 -33.97 -1.57
N VAL A 228 -15.52 -33.84 -0.62
CA VAL A 228 -15.44 -34.73 0.55
C VAL A 228 -16.75 -34.68 1.36
N ARG A 229 -17.29 -33.48 1.58
CA ARG A 229 -18.55 -33.28 2.29
C ARG A 229 -19.74 -33.90 1.55
N GLU A 230 -19.81 -33.73 0.23
CA GLU A 230 -20.88 -34.29 -0.58
C GLU A 230 -20.83 -35.82 -0.61
N ASN A 231 -19.63 -36.40 -0.77
CA ASN A 231 -19.44 -37.86 -0.70
C ASN A 231 -19.86 -38.41 0.66
N ARG A 232 -19.56 -37.72 1.77
CA ARG A 232 -20.00 -38.14 3.10
C ARG A 232 -21.52 -38.07 3.25
N LYS A 233 -22.18 -37.05 2.70
CA LYS A 233 -23.65 -36.97 2.68
C LYS A 233 -24.26 -38.13 1.89
N LYS A 234 -23.68 -38.51 0.76
CA LYS A 234 -24.12 -39.68 -0.03
C LYS A 234 -23.98 -40.97 0.77
N GLN A 235 -22.84 -41.19 1.43
CA GLN A 235 -22.63 -42.36 2.29
C GLN A 235 -23.63 -42.45 3.45
N ILE A 236 -23.94 -41.33 4.11
CA ILE A 236 -24.95 -41.30 5.19
C ILE A 236 -26.35 -41.57 4.62
N ALA A 237 -26.67 -41.01 3.45
CA ALA A 237 -27.96 -41.26 2.79
C ALA A 237 -28.10 -42.72 2.35
N GLU A 238 -27.04 -43.35 1.84
CA GLU A 238 -27.00 -44.78 1.51
C GLU A 238 -27.18 -45.66 2.76
N ALA A 239 -26.47 -45.35 3.85
CA ALA A 239 -26.64 -46.06 5.13
C ALA A 239 -28.06 -45.90 5.72
N ALA A 240 -28.68 -44.73 5.53
CA ALA A 240 -30.07 -44.49 5.94
C ALA A 240 -31.11 -45.32 5.16
N VAL A 241 -30.78 -45.80 3.97
CA VAL A 241 -31.62 -46.77 3.25
C VAL A 241 -31.55 -48.15 3.90
N CYS A 242 -30.40 -48.52 4.48
CA CYS A 242 -30.19 -49.83 5.11
C CYS A 242 -30.73 -49.91 6.54
N GLY A 243 -30.85 -48.80 7.26
CA GLY A 243 -31.53 -48.72 8.56
C GLY A 243 -31.14 -47.49 9.38
N GLU A 244 -31.97 -47.13 10.37
CA GLU A 244 -31.69 -45.98 11.27
C GLU A 244 -30.39 -46.18 12.07
N GLU A 245 -30.10 -47.40 12.53
CA GLU A 245 -28.86 -47.71 13.25
C GLU A 245 -27.62 -47.53 12.37
N GLU A 246 -27.67 -47.97 11.11
CA GLU A 246 -26.57 -47.81 10.15
C GLU A 246 -26.34 -46.34 9.77
N ALA A 247 -27.42 -45.55 9.65
CA ALA A 247 -27.35 -44.11 9.44
C ALA A 247 -26.65 -43.40 10.61
N GLU A 248 -27.04 -43.75 11.84
CA GLU A 248 -26.48 -43.15 13.05
C GLU A 248 -25.00 -43.52 13.23
N GLU A 249 -24.64 -44.76 12.88
CA GLU A 249 -23.26 -45.23 12.89
C GLU A 249 -22.40 -44.54 11.82
N ALA A 250 -22.93 -44.37 10.61
CA ALA A 250 -22.27 -43.63 9.52
C ALA A 250 -22.08 -42.13 9.85
N GLU A 251 -23.04 -41.51 10.53
CA GLU A 251 -22.94 -40.12 10.97
C GLU A 251 -21.88 -39.93 12.06
N LYS A 252 -21.86 -40.85 13.04
CA LYS A 252 -20.88 -40.86 14.15
C LYS A 252 -19.47 -41.27 13.70
N ARG A 253 -19.33 -41.94 12.55
CA ARG A 253 -18.02 -42.40 12.05
C ARG A 253 -17.09 -41.21 11.78
N PRO A 254 -15.96 -41.09 12.52
CA PRO A 254 -15.02 -40.02 12.29
C PRO A 254 -14.32 -40.21 10.94
N GLU A 255 -14.04 -39.10 10.26
CA GLU A 255 -13.31 -39.15 8.99
C GLU A 255 -11.92 -39.80 9.22
N PRO A 256 -11.51 -40.77 8.38
CA PRO A 256 -10.22 -41.41 8.54
C PRO A 256 -9.08 -40.37 8.46
N GLN A 257 -8.13 -40.48 9.39
CA GLN A 257 -6.98 -39.58 9.51
C GLN A 257 -7.34 -38.08 9.72
N LEU A 258 -8.51 -37.78 10.28
CA LEU A 258 -9.00 -36.40 10.49
C LEU A 258 -7.97 -35.46 11.14
N LYS A 259 -7.24 -35.91 12.17
CA LYS A 259 -6.19 -35.11 12.82
C LYS A 259 -5.08 -34.70 11.83
N ARG A 260 -4.61 -35.64 11.01
CA ARG A 260 -3.58 -35.39 9.98
C ARG A 260 -4.12 -34.44 8.91
N LYS A 261 -5.34 -34.67 8.41
CA LYS A 261 -5.97 -33.78 7.41
C LYS A 261 -6.15 -32.36 7.93
N ARG A 262 -6.54 -32.18 9.20
CA ARG A 262 -6.62 -30.87 9.86
C ARG A 262 -5.27 -30.17 9.92
N LEU A 263 -4.24 -30.89 10.35
CA LEU A 263 -2.87 -30.35 10.43
C LEU A 263 -2.35 -29.96 9.05
N CYS A 264 -2.53 -30.81 8.04
CA CYS A 264 -2.15 -30.52 6.66
C CYS A 264 -2.94 -29.34 6.07
N SER A 265 -4.23 -29.22 6.38
CA SER A 265 -5.05 -28.08 5.94
C SER A 265 -4.61 -26.77 6.60
N ALA A 266 -4.34 -26.80 7.91
CA ALA A 266 -3.80 -25.66 8.64
C ALA A 266 -2.43 -25.24 8.07
N GLY A 267 -1.53 -26.20 7.89
CA GLY A 267 -0.20 -25.96 7.32
C GLY A 267 -0.27 -25.45 5.88
N GLY A 268 -1.14 -26.02 5.04
CA GLY A 268 -1.35 -25.58 3.66
C GLY A 268 -1.91 -24.16 3.58
N LEU A 269 -2.91 -23.82 4.38
CA LEU A 269 -3.43 -22.46 4.47
C LEU A 269 -2.37 -21.48 5.01
N LEU A 270 -1.55 -21.89 5.99
CA LEU A 270 -0.46 -21.06 6.47
C LEU A 270 0.58 -20.80 5.38
N LEU A 271 1.05 -21.85 4.69
CA LEU A 271 1.99 -21.74 3.57
C LEU A 271 1.44 -20.86 2.44
N LEU A 272 0.14 -20.96 2.17
CA LEU A 272 -0.54 -20.12 1.20
C LEU A 272 -0.47 -18.63 1.56
N ASN A 273 -0.59 -18.28 2.85
CA ASN A 273 -0.41 -16.90 3.31
C ASN A 273 1.06 -16.49 3.33
N LEU A 274 1.99 -17.40 3.64
CA LEU A 274 3.42 -17.12 3.58
C LEU A 274 3.91 -16.88 2.15
N LEU A 275 3.27 -17.49 1.14
CA LEU A 275 3.55 -17.21 -0.28
C LEU A 275 3.45 -15.71 -0.60
N LEU A 276 2.51 -15.01 0.04
CA LEU A 276 2.32 -13.56 -0.13
C LEU A 276 3.46 -12.75 0.49
N LEU A 277 4.23 -13.30 1.44
CA LEU A 277 5.36 -12.59 2.04
C LEU A 277 6.66 -12.75 1.24
N VAL A 278 6.69 -13.66 0.25
CA VAL A 278 7.90 -13.90 -0.54
C VAL A 278 8.06 -12.77 -1.57
N ARG A 279 9.22 -12.12 -1.56
CA ARG A 279 9.63 -11.15 -2.58
C ARG A 279 10.99 -11.53 -3.13
N PHE A 280 11.10 -11.46 -4.46
CA PHE A 280 12.35 -11.63 -5.17
C PHE A 280 12.84 -10.24 -5.57
N SER A 281 13.69 -9.64 -4.74
CA SER A 281 14.43 -8.43 -5.08
C SER A 281 15.91 -8.80 -5.16
N GLY A 282 16.43 -8.92 -6.38
CA GLY A 282 17.85 -9.13 -6.64
C GLY A 282 18.48 -7.87 -7.24
N GLY A 283 19.72 -7.60 -6.86
CA GLY A 283 20.53 -6.53 -7.43
C GLY A 283 20.27 -5.14 -6.87
N PHE A 284 20.96 -4.17 -7.45
CA PHE A 284 20.79 -2.74 -7.20
C PHE A 284 19.58 -2.22 -7.97
N GLN A 285 18.79 -1.35 -7.34
CA GLN A 285 17.68 -0.65 -7.96
C GLN A 285 17.79 0.84 -7.69
N PHE A 286 17.61 1.63 -8.74
CA PHE A 286 17.38 3.06 -8.70
C PHE A 286 16.05 3.37 -9.37
N THR A 287 15.22 4.23 -8.78
CA THR A 287 13.98 4.72 -9.39
C THR A 287 13.90 6.23 -9.27
N MET A 288 13.81 6.91 -10.40
CA MET A 288 13.43 8.32 -10.49
C MET A 288 11.90 8.39 -10.59
N LEU A 289 11.25 8.87 -9.54
CA LEU A 289 9.78 8.92 -9.50
C LEU A 289 9.26 10.06 -10.36
N ASP A 290 8.13 9.83 -11.04
CA ASP A 290 7.34 10.94 -11.58
C ASP A 290 6.65 11.67 -10.42
N VAL A 291 7.19 12.82 -10.06
CA VAL A 291 6.65 13.75 -9.06
C VAL A 291 6.11 15.04 -9.68
N GLY A 292 5.96 15.09 -11.00
CA GLY A 292 5.74 16.34 -11.74
C GLY A 292 7.01 17.19 -11.76
N GLN A 293 6.87 18.51 -11.67
CA GLN A 293 8.02 19.42 -11.54
C GLN A 293 8.66 19.28 -10.16
N GLY A 294 9.76 18.54 -10.11
CA GLY A 294 10.63 18.38 -8.96
C GLY A 294 11.41 17.06 -9.03
N GLU A 295 11.91 16.60 -7.89
CA GLU A 295 12.77 15.43 -7.82
C GLU A 295 12.43 14.50 -6.64
N ALA A 296 12.45 13.20 -6.91
CA ALA A 296 12.45 12.16 -5.89
C ALA A 296 13.14 10.91 -6.44
N LEU A 297 14.29 10.57 -5.87
CA LEU A 297 15.13 9.46 -6.32
C LEU A 297 15.19 8.40 -5.22
N PHE A 298 14.76 7.18 -5.55
CA PHE A 298 14.82 6.06 -4.63
C PHE A 298 15.93 5.10 -5.03
N LEU A 299 16.75 4.67 -4.06
CA LEU A 299 17.80 3.69 -4.23
C LEU A 299 17.60 2.54 -3.26
N ARG A 300 17.77 1.32 -3.75
CA ARG A 300 17.85 0.10 -2.94
C ARG A 300 19.03 -0.75 -3.39
N THR A 301 19.93 -1.01 -2.46
CA THR A 301 21.09 -1.87 -2.71
C THR A 301 20.68 -3.35 -2.66
N ALA A 302 21.54 -4.24 -3.16
CA ALA A 302 21.27 -5.68 -3.10
C ALA A 302 21.30 -6.22 -1.65
N ALA A 303 22.02 -5.55 -0.74
CA ALA A 303 22.00 -5.83 0.69
C ALA A 303 20.72 -5.35 1.40
N GLY A 304 19.89 -4.55 0.72
CA GLY A 304 18.60 -4.07 1.21
C GLY A 304 18.63 -2.69 1.85
N THR A 305 19.75 -1.96 1.79
CA THR A 305 19.81 -0.57 2.25
C THR A 305 18.95 0.31 1.35
N ALA A 306 18.02 1.05 1.96
CA ALA A 306 17.05 1.87 1.25
C ALA A 306 17.33 3.36 1.48
N ILE A 307 17.55 4.11 0.40
CA ILE A 307 17.93 5.52 0.43
C ILE A 307 16.94 6.31 -0.43
N LEU A 308 16.49 7.45 0.08
CA LEU A 308 15.74 8.43 -0.70
C LEU A 308 16.63 9.68 -0.86
N VAL A 309 16.90 10.09 -2.09
CA VAL A 309 17.60 11.33 -2.41
C VAL A 309 16.55 12.27 -3.01
N ASP A 310 16.31 13.38 -2.31
CA ASP A 310 15.21 14.31 -2.55
C ASP A 310 13.83 13.67 -2.53
N GLY A 311 12.81 14.51 -2.55
CA GLY A 311 11.43 14.09 -2.48
C GLY A 311 10.50 15.29 -2.47
N GLY A 312 10.41 16.03 -3.56
CA GLY A 312 9.56 17.22 -3.62
C GLY A 312 8.85 17.42 -4.96
N SER A 313 7.95 18.40 -4.96
CA SER A 313 7.27 18.88 -6.16
C SER A 313 6.73 20.29 -5.96
N THR A 314 6.83 21.11 -6.99
CA THR A 314 6.17 22.42 -7.07
C THR A 314 4.81 22.34 -7.78
N SER A 315 4.58 21.28 -8.56
CA SER A 315 3.36 21.10 -9.37
C SER A 315 2.33 20.13 -8.77
N VAL A 316 2.75 19.25 -7.86
CA VAL A 316 1.90 18.23 -7.25
C VAL A 316 1.78 18.48 -5.75
N SER A 317 0.57 18.79 -5.29
CA SER A 317 0.31 18.95 -3.85
C SER A 317 0.39 17.60 -3.13
N LYS A 318 0.94 17.59 -1.91
CA LYS A 318 1.01 16.40 -1.06
C LYS A 318 1.73 15.22 -1.72
N VAL A 319 2.83 15.53 -2.43
CA VAL A 319 3.54 14.56 -3.27
C VAL A 319 4.14 13.42 -2.44
N GLY A 320 4.60 13.72 -1.23
CA GLY A 320 5.08 12.71 -0.28
C GLY A 320 3.98 11.72 0.08
N THR A 321 2.78 12.22 0.35
CA THR A 321 1.62 11.41 0.78
C THR A 321 1.00 10.60 -0.36
N TYR A 322 0.89 11.16 -1.56
CA TYR A 322 0.11 10.57 -2.66
C TYR A 322 0.95 9.94 -3.77
N ARG A 323 2.26 10.18 -3.84
CA ARG A 323 3.15 9.54 -4.83
C ARG A 323 4.30 8.77 -4.17
N ILE A 324 5.11 9.44 -3.35
CA ILE A 324 6.33 8.84 -2.79
C ILE A 324 6.00 7.72 -1.80
N LEU A 325 5.14 7.97 -0.81
CA LEU A 325 4.77 6.97 0.19
C LEU A 325 4.08 5.74 -0.43
N PRO A 326 3.09 5.87 -1.34
CA PRO A 326 2.53 4.71 -2.03
C PRO A 326 3.56 3.91 -2.84
N PHE A 327 4.52 4.59 -3.48
CA PHE A 327 5.62 3.93 -4.17
C PHE A 327 6.51 3.13 -3.19
N LEU A 328 6.96 3.75 -2.10
CA LEU A 328 7.77 3.08 -1.08
C LEU A 328 7.04 1.86 -0.51
N LYS A 329 5.74 1.98 -0.24
CA LYS A 329 4.89 0.87 0.19
C LYS A 329 4.81 -0.23 -0.87
N ALA A 330 4.62 0.11 -2.15
CA ALA A 330 4.60 -0.85 -3.26
C ALA A 330 5.94 -1.58 -3.44
N GLU A 331 7.05 -0.91 -3.14
CA GLU A 331 8.40 -1.49 -3.12
C GLU A 331 8.70 -2.32 -1.85
N GLY A 332 7.76 -2.40 -0.90
CA GLY A 332 7.95 -3.12 0.37
C GLY A 332 8.87 -2.40 1.36
N VAL A 333 9.08 -1.11 1.17
CA VAL A 333 9.97 -0.29 2.00
C VAL A 333 9.22 0.21 3.22
N GLY A 334 9.39 -0.49 4.34
CA GLY A 334 8.91 -0.05 5.66
C GLY A 334 9.87 0.92 6.37
N ARG A 335 11.11 1.03 5.90
CA ARG A 335 12.14 1.87 6.48
C ARG A 335 13.09 2.40 5.41
N LEU A 336 13.38 3.70 5.46
CA LEU A 336 14.51 4.33 4.79
C LEU A 336 15.67 4.43 5.79
N ASP A 337 16.84 3.95 5.39
CA ASP A 337 18.05 4.07 6.22
C ASP A 337 18.56 5.50 6.19
N TYR A 338 18.58 6.09 4.99
CA TYR A 338 19.00 7.46 4.75
C TYR A 338 17.98 8.20 3.88
N VAL A 339 17.73 9.47 4.23
CA VAL A 339 17.10 10.46 3.36
C VAL A 339 18.12 11.56 3.16
N VAL A 340 18.49 11.86 1.91
CA VAL A 340 19.42 12.93 1.56
C VAL A 340 18.61 14.06 0.94
N ALA A 341 18.75 15.28 1.44
CA ALA A 341 18.28 16.46 0.73
C ALA A 341 19.48 17.11 0.03
N THR A 342 19.44 17.22 -1.30
CA THR A 342 20.52 17.81 -2.08
C THR A 342 20.64 19.30 -1.84
N HIS A 343 19.49 19.98 -1.77
CA HIS A 343 19.31 21.37 -1.36
C HIS A 343 17.87 21.56 -0.83
N LEU A 344 17.48 22.80 -0.50
CA LEU A 344 16.27 23.09 0.29
C LEU A 344 15.13 23.75 -0.50
N ASP A 345 15.14 23.62 -1.83
CA ASP A 345 14.02 24.07 -2.64
C ASP A 345 12.85 23.10 -2.62
N LYS A 346 11.66 23.64 -2.88
CA LYS A 346 10.39 22.99 -2.57
C LYS A 346 10.17 21.73 -3.42
N ASP A 347 10.64 21.76 -4.65
CA ASP A 347 10.74 20.64 -5.58
C ASP A 347 11.65 19.51 -5.11
N HIS A 348 12.44 19.73 -4.06
CA HIS A 348 13.34 18.72 -3.49
C HIS A 348 12.92 18.28 -2.08
N VAL A 349 12.35 19.16 -1.24
CA VAL A 349 12.10 18.82 0.18
C VAL A 349 10.63 18.70 0.60
N SER A 350 9.67 19.19 -0.20
CA SER A 350 8.25 19.26 0.24
C SER A 350 7.64 17.91 0.65
N GLY A 351 7.94 16.83 -0.08
CA GLY A 351 7.53 15.48 0.27
C GLY A 351 8.36 14.87 1.40
N ILE A 352 9.63 15.26 1.59
CA ILE A 352 10.44 14.84 2.74
C ILE A 352 9.78 15.30 4.05
N GLU A 353 9.30 16.55 4.13
CA GLU A 353 8.56 17.07 5.28
C GLU A 353 7.34 16.19 5.61
N GLU A 354 6.57 15.82 4.58
CA GLU A 354 5.42 14.93 4.73
C GLU A 354 5.83 13.54 5.24
N LEU A 355 6.92 12.97 4.71
CA LEU A 355 7.42 11.66 5.12
C LEU A 355 7.95 11.67 6.56
N LEU A 356 8.57 12.76 7.02
CA LEU A 356 8.97 12.92 8.43
C LEU A 356 7.74 12.88 9.34
N LEU A 357 6.67 13.61 9.01
CA LEU A 357 5.41 13.57 9.73
C LEU A 357 4.77 12.18 9.74
N GLN A 358 4.89 11.43 8.64
CA GLN A 358 4.44 10.04 8.59
C GLN A 358 5.31 9.14 9.49
N SER A 359 6.62 9.37 9.56
CA SER A 359 7.57 8.61 10.36
C SER A 359 7.34 8.73 11.87
N ALA A 360 6.84 9.88 12.32
CA ALA A 360 6.41 10.09 13.70
C ALA A 360 5.26 9.14 14.13
N ARG A 361 4.47 8.61 13.18
CA ARG A 361 3.30 7.78 13.48
C ARG A 361 3.71 6.29 13.62
N PRO A 362 3.23 5.57 14.66
CA PRO A 362 3.47 4.13 14.78
C PRO A 362 2.85 3.34 13.62
N GLY A 363 3.55 2.29 13.15
CA GLY A 363 3.10 1.43 12.04
C GLY A 363 3.21 2.03 10.64
N ASN A 364 3.76 3.25 10.51
CA ASN A 364 4.10 3.87 9.23
C ASN A 364 5.59 3.71 8.90
N LEU A 365 5.98 4.18 7.71
CA LEU A 365 7.36 4.30 7.22
C LEU A 365 8.28 4.84 8.32
N LYS A 366 9.45 4.22 8.53
CA LYS A 366 10.48 4.74 9.43
C LYS A 366 11.63 5.38 8.66
N ILE A 367 12.17 6.47 9.19
CA ILE A 367 13.36 7.12 8.64
C ILE A 367 14.49 7.02 9.66
N GLY A 368 15.61 6.44 9.24
CA GLY A 368 16.78 6.23 10.08
C GLY A 368 17.58 7.50 10.30
N THR A 369 17.98 8.17 9.21
CA THR A 369 18.79 9.39 9.26
C THR A 369 18.44 10.33 8.10
N LEU A 370 18.20 11.60 8.41
CA LEU A 370 18.15 12.70 7.44
C LEU A 370 19.56 13.29 7.32
N LEU A 371 20.08 13.35 6.10
CA LEU A 371 21.38 13.92 5.75
C LEU A 371 21.18 15.27 5.07
N LEU A 372 21.81 16.30 5.62
CA LEU A 372 21.79 17.67 5.12
C LEU A 372 23.24 18.15 4.91
N SER A 373 23.49 18.97 3.89
CA SER A 373 24.81 19.57 3.73
C SER A 373 25.07 20.66 4.79
N GLU A 374 26.33 21.02 5.00
CA GLU A 374 26.67 22.16 5.87
C GLU A 374 26.03 23.45 5.38
N ALA A 375 25.93 23.64 4.06
CA ALA A 375 25.25 24.78 3.45
C ALA A 375 23.76 24.79 3.80
N SER A 376 23.06 23.67 3.56
CA SER A 376 21.65 23.52 3.94
C SER A 376 21.41 23.71 5.43
N TRP A 377 22.34 23.29 6.29
CA TRP A 377 22.22 23.46 7.74
C TRP A 377 22.21 24.92 8.20
N LYS A 378 22.91 25.80 7.47
CA LYS A 378 23.00 27.23 7.80
C LYS A 378 21.71 27.98 7.48
N GLU A 379 20.95 27.50 6.50
CA GLU A 379 19.67 28.08 6.08
C GLU A 379 18.56 27.89 7.12
N GLU A 380 17.59 28.80 7.11
CA GLU A 380 16.46 28.73 8.04
C GLU A 380 15.56 27.51 7.76
N LYS A 381 15.27 27.23 6.49
CA LYS A 381 14.53 26.04 6.07
C LYS A 381 15.20 24.75 6.55
N GLY A 382 16.54 24.69 6.52
CA GLY A 382 17.29 23.52 6.96
C GLY A 382 17.18 23.29 8.46
N LYS A 383 17.19 24.37 9.25
CA LYS A 383 16.91 24.31 10.70
C LYS A 383 15.49 23.86 10.99
N GLU A 384 14.50 24.38 10.26
CA GLU A 384 13.09 23.98 10.41
C GLU A 384 12.91 22.48 10.12
N LEU A 385 13.49 22.01 9.01
CA LEU A 385 13.46 20.59 8.62
C LEU A 385 14.16 19.71 9.67
N ALA A 386 15.27 20.19 10.24
CA ALA A 386 15.97 19.51 11.32
C ALA A 386 15.13 19.41 12.61
N VAL A 387 14.42 20.47 12.98
CA VAL A 387 13.50 20.45 14.12
C VAL A 387 12.38 19.43 13.88
N LEU A 388 11.79 19.43 12.68
CA LEU A 388 10.76 18.47 12.29
C LEU A 388 11.27 17.02 12.34
N ALA A 389 12.47 16.76 11.83
CA ALA A 389 13.10 15.45 11.85
C ALA A 389 13.32 14.94 13.28
N ARG A 390 13.90 15.77 14.16
CA ARG A 390 14.09 15.45 15.58
C ARG A 390 12.76 15.19 16.29
N GLY A 391 11.75 16.04 16.04
CA GLY A 391 10.40 15.85 16.56
C GLY A 391 9.74 14.55 16.12
N SER A 392 10.17 14.02 14.97
CA SER A 392 9.69 12.75 14.40
C SER A 392 10.54 11.54 14.80
N GLY A 393 11.53 11.72 15.68
CA GLY A 393 12.43 10.65 16.14
C GLY A 393 13.49 10.24 15.12
N VAL A 394 13.77 11.08 14.12
CA VAL A 394 14.73 10.84 13.04
C VAL A 394 16.09 11.43 13.42
N ARG A 395 17.16 10.66 13.20
CA ARG A 395 18.54 11.16 13.41
C ARG A 395 18.90 12.13 12.30
N ILE A 396 19.81 13.06 12.61
CA ILE A 396 20.32 14.01 11.61
C ILE A 396 21.82 13.77 11.48
N GLY A 397 22.30 13.72 10.25
CA GLY A 397 23.72 13.74 9.92
C GLY A 397 24.03 14.83 8.92
N THR A 398 25.32 15.14 8.80
CA THR A 398 25.84 16.06 7.79
C THR A 398 26.40 15.26 6.62
N ILE A 399 26.14 15.70 5.38
CA ILE A 399 26.71 15.13 4.16
C ILE A 399 27.52 16.18 3.41
N GLY A 400 28.67 15.78 2.87
CA GLY A 400 29.60 16.65 2.15
C GLY A 400 30.71 15.82 1.53
N GLU A 401 31.59 16.49 0.79
CA GLU A 401 32.73 15.90 0.09
C GLU A 401 33.51 14.91 0.97
N GLY A 402 33.78 13.73 0.40
CA GLY A 402 34.50 12.64 1.07
C GLY A 402 33.64 11.74 1.97
N MET A 403 32.37 12.08 2.21
CA MET A 403 31.45 11.17 2.92
C MET A 403 31.11 9.94 2.05
N ILE A 404 31.18 8.75 2.65
CA ILE A 404 30.85 7.48 1.99
C ILE A 404 29.68 6.82 2.72
N LEU A 405 28.65 6.44 1.98
CA LEU A 405 27.60 5.53 2.44
C LEU A 405 27.77 4.20 1.69
N GLU A 406 28.06 3.12 2.39
CA GLU A 406 28.29 1.82 1.75
C GLU A 406 27.71 0.65 2.54
N ASP A 407 27.42 -0.42 1.80
CA ASP A 407 27.15 -1.75 2.32
C ASP A 407 27.93 -2.80 1.52
N SER A 408 27.65 -4.08 1.73
CA SER A 408 28.37 -5.16 1.05
C SER A 408 28.11 -5.25 -0.48
N SER A 409 27.24 -4.42 -1.04
CA SER A 409 26.79 -4.50 -2.43
C SER A 409 26.89 -3.19 -3.22
N ALA A 410 26.86 -2.03 -2.57
CA ALA A 410 26.97 -0.74 -3.24
C ALA A 410 27.66 0.32 -2.36
N ARG A 411 28.23 1.33 -3.02
CA ARG A 411 28.92 2.46 -2.42
C ARG A 411 28.41 3.77 -3.03
N LEU A 412 28.12 4.75 -2.18
CA LEU A 412 27.73 6.11 -2.56
C LEU A 412 28.78 7.07 -2.01
N ASP A 413 29.53 7.69 -2.92
CA ASP A 413 30.53 8.70 -2.62
C ASP A 413 29.92 10.09 -2.80
N CYS A 414 29.97 10.92 -1.76
CA CYS A 414 29.62 12.32 -1.86
C CYS A 414 30.80 13.09 -2.45
N LEU A 415 30.64 13.56 -3.69
CA LEU A 415 31.66 14.33 -4.40
C LEU A 415 31.61 15.82 -4.05
N TYR A 416 30.43 16.32 -3.67
CA TYR A 416 30.16 17.73 -3.46
C TYR A 416 28.92 17.91 -2.57
N PRO A 417 28.77 18.99 -1.78
CA PRO A 417 29.64 20.16 -1.65
C PRO A 417 30.92 19.93 -0.84
N CYS A 418 31.98 20.65 -1.19
CA CYS A 418 33.20 20.79 -0.40
C CYS A 418 32.91 21.39 0.98
N ALA A 419 33.49 20.79 2.02
CA ALA A 419 33.32 21.25 3.40
C ALA A 419 33.97 22.62 3.63
N GLY A 420 33.33 23.48 4.44
CA GLY A 420 33.87 24.79 4.80
C GLY A 420 33.86 25.87 3.70
N VAL A 421 33.25 25.60 2.54
CA VAL A 421 33.07 26.57 1.45
C VAL A 421 31.72 27.28 1.59
N GLU A 422 31.68 28.57 1.23
CA GLU A 422 30.42 29.32 1.08
C GLU A 422 30.03 29.36 -0.40
N TYR A 423 28.80 29.00 -0.69
CA TYR A 423 28.25 28.93 -2.04
C TYR A 423 27.35 30.12 -2.32
N ALA A 424 27.30 30.54 -3.59
CA ALA A 424 26.55 31.72 -4.01
C ALA A 424 25.04 31.56 -3.82
N ASP A 425 24.51 30.36 -4.05
CA ASP A 425 23.11 29.99 -3.88
C ASP A 425 22.95 28.54 -3.42
N THR A 426 21.70 28.13 -3.22
CA THR A 426 21.30 26.79 -2.76
C THR A 426 21.66 25.69 -3.76
N ASN A 427 21.60 26.00 -5.05
CA ASN A 427 21.82 25.04 -6.13
C ASN A 427 23.31 24.79 -6.35
N ALA A 428 24.12 25.83 -6.16
CA ALA A 428 25.57 25.80 -6.12
C ALA A 428 26.11 24.97 -4.95
N ALA A 429 25.30 24.57 -3.98
CA ALA A 429 25.68 23.66 -2.90
C ALA A 429 25.02 22.26 -3.02
N SER A 430 24.47 21.93 -4.19
CA SER A 430 23.74 20.68 -4.42
C SER A 430 24.61 19.46 -4.12
N VAL A 431 24.12 18.59 -3.24
CA VAL A 431 24.79 17.32 -2.97
C VAL A 431 24.90 16.49 -4.24
N THR A 432 26.14 16.19 -4.65
CA THR A 432 26.44 15.36 -5.81
C THR A 432 27.00 14.02 -5.36
N LEU A 433 26.34 12.93 -5.79
CA LEU A 433 26.65 11.57 -5.38
C LEU A 433 27.10 10.73 -6.56
N ARG A 434 28.19 9.98 -6.39
CA ARG A 434 28.55 8.87 -7.28
C ARG A 434 28.16 7.56 -6.64
N VAL A 435 27.33 6.79 -7.32
CA VAL A 435 26.88 5.47 -6.91
C VAL A 435 27.67 4.43 -7.68
N THR A 436 28.24 3.43 -7.00
CA THR A 436 28.97 2.33 -7.61
C THR A 436 28.43 0.99 -7.09
N CYS A 437 28.13 0.07 -7.99
CA CYS A 437 27.75 -1.31 -7.69
C CYS A 437 28.46 -2.24 -8.69
N GLY A 438 29.49 -2.97 -8.24
CA GLY A 438 30.34 -3.74 -9.15
C GLY A 438 31.05 -2.82 -10.17
N LYS A 439 30.83 -3.06 -11.46
CA LYS A 439 31.27 -2.22 -12.58
C LYS A 439 30.26 -1.15 -12.98
N PHE A 440 29.02 -1.25 -12.50
CA PHE A 440 27.97 -0.28 -12.79
C PHE A 440 28.16 0.99 -11.95
N SER A 441 28.02 2.15 -12.57
CA SER A 441 28.13 3.44 -11.89
C SER A 441 27.11 4.47 -12.36
N MET A 442 26.73 5.37 -11.44
CA MET A 442 25.74 6.42 -11.68
C MET A 442 26.13 7.72 -10.98
N LEU A 443 25.83 8.86 -11.61
CA LEU A 443 25.97 10.19 -11.01
C LEU A 443 24.61 10.82 -10.73
N LEU A 444 24.43 11.30 -9.50
CA LEU A 444 23.26 12.07 -9.04
C LEU A 444 23.72 13.49 -8.73
N THR A 445 23.35 14.48 -9.54
CA THR A 445 23.92 15.83 -9.47
C THR A 445 23.03 16.87 -8.78
N GLY A 446 21.84 16.49 -8.29
CA GLY A 446 20.87 17.46 -7.79
C GLY A 446 20.63 18.58 -8.80
N ASP A 447 20.68 19.83 -8.35
CA ASP A 447 20.51 21.01 -9.19
C ASP A 447 21.82 21.75 -9.46
N LEU A 448 22.94 21.01 -9.42
CA LEU A 448 24.26 21.56 -9.69
C LEU A 448 24.33 22.15 -11.11
N GLY A 449 24.81 23.39 -11.21
CA GLY A 449 25.06 24.09 -12.46
C GLY A 449 26.51 23.93 -12.95
N GLU A 450 26.81 24.52 -14.11
CA GLU A 450 28.11 24.39 -14.79
C GLU A 450 29.32 24.80 -13.91
N GLU A 451 29.18 25.81 -13.05
CA GLU A 451 30.26 26.23 -12.14
C GLU A 451 30.65 25.13 -11.15
N GLY A 452 29.66 24.46 -10.55
CA GLY A 452 29.90 23.33 -9.65
C GLY A 452 30.44 22.09 -10.38
N GLU A 453 29.98 21.85 -11.61
CA GLU A 453 30.54 20.80 -12.48
C GLU A 453 32.03 21.03 -12.73
N GLU A 454 32.44 22.26 -13.06
CA GLU A 454 33.84 22.61 -13.24
C GLU A 454 34.68 22.42 -11.98
N GLU A 455 34.15 22.75 -10.81
CA GLU A 455 34.84 22.54 -9.53
C GLU A 455 35.11 21.05 -9.28
N ILE A 456 34.12 20.18 -9.48
CA ILE A 456 34.28 18.72 -9.33
C ILE A 456 35.34 18.21 -10.31
N LEU A 457 35.35 18.68 -11.57
CA LEU A 457 36.36 18.30 -12.55
C LEU A 457 37.77 18.73 -12.12
N ARG A 458 37.92 19.92 -11.53
CA ARG A 458 39.21 20.43 -11.02
C ARG A 458 39.73 19.64 -9.83
N MET A 459 38.84 19.02 -9.04
CA MET A 459 39.23 18.14 -7.94
C MET A 459 39.86 16.82 -8.44
N GLY A 460 39.67 16.47 -9.72
CA GLY A 460 40.25 15.27 -10.31
C GLY A 460 39.65 13.96 -9.77
N VAL A 461 38.43 14.03 -9.23
CA VAL A 461 37.67 12.84 -8.80
C VAL A 461 37.11 12.10 -10.02
N GLU A 462 36.89 10.80 -9.88
CA GLU A 462 36.35 9.97 -10.96
C GLU A 462 34.87 10.31 -11.20
N THR A 463 34.54 10.78 -12.40
CA THR A 463 33.17 11.16 -12.81
C THR A 463 32.60 10.28 -13.91
N ASP A 464 33.39 9.38 -14.50
CA ASP A 464 32.88 8.41 -15.49
C ASP A 464 31.73 7.59 -14.90
N CYS A 465 30.63 7.49 -15.65
CA CYS A 465 29.42 6.83 -15.21
C CYS A 465 28.65 6.16 -16.36
N ASP A 466 27.91 5.09 -16.05
CA ASP A 466 26.98 4.50 -17.02
C ASP A 466 25.70 5.34 -17.15
N VAL A 467 25.21 5.85 -16.02
CA VAL A 467 23.96 6.61 -15.93
C VAL A 467 24.19 7.97 -15.28
N LEU A 468 23.72 9.04 -15.92
CA LEU A 468 23.71 10.39 -15.37
C LEU A 468 22.28 10.81 -15.04
N LYS A 469 22.02 11.28 -13.83
CA LYS A 469 20.87 12.15 -13.58
C LYS A 469 21.25 13.56 -13.99
N ALA A 470 20.53 14.17 -14.94
CA ALA A 470 20.86 15.51 -15.43
C ALA A 470 20.67 16.56 -14.34
N GLY A 471 21.58 17.52 -14.22
CA GLY A 471 21.45 18.61 -13.25
C GLY A 471 20.23 19.49 -13.51
N HIS A 472 19.60 19.99 -12.45
CA HIS A 472 18.61 21.08 -12.51
C HIS A 472 17.48 20.82 -13.50
N HIS A 473 16.92 19.60 -13.43
CA HIS A 473 15.81 19.13 -14.28
C HIS A 473 16.07 19.24 -15.79
N GLY A 474 17.34 19.29 -16.23
CA GLY A 474 17.71 19.51 -17.63
C GLY A 474 17.69 20.99 -18.04
N SER A 475 18.04 21.89 -17.12
CA SER A 475 18.29 23.32 -17.40
C SER A 475 19.39 23.51 -18.46
N SER A 476 19.36 24.64 -19.18
CA SER A 476 20.45 25.05 -20.08
C SER A 476 21.74 25.42 -19.33
N THR A 477 21.64 25.65 -18.01
CA THR A 477 22.77 26.02 -17.13
C THR A 477 23.38 24.82 -16.41
N SER A 478 23.15 23.59 -16.89
CA SER A 478 23.70 22.36 -16.35
C SER A 478 24.01 21.38 -17.47
N SER A 479 24.78 20.33 -17.16
CA SER A 479 25.28 19.34 -18.10
C SER A 479 26.12 20.00 -19.21
N SER A 480 27.15 20.75 -18.81
CA SER A 480 28.11 21.39 -19.72
C SER A 480 28.82 20.36 -20.62
N GLU A 481 29.37 20.79 -21.76
CA GLU A 481 30.10 19.87 -22.64
C GLU A 481 31.32 19.24 -21.96
N ALA A 482 32.05 20.02 -21.16
CA ALA A 482 33.20 19.51 -20.41
C ALA A 482 32.78 18.43 -19.39
N TRP A 483 31.66 18.66 -18.70
CA TRP A 483 31.09 17.67 -17.77
C TRP A 483 30.68 16.39 -18.49
N LEU A 484 29.96 16.49 -19.60
CA LEU A 484 29.49 15.33 -20.36
C LEU A 484 30.65 14.54 -20.98
N GLN A 485 31.72 15.20 -21.41
CA GLN A 485 32.93 14.54 -21.90
C GLN A 485 33.65 13.75 -20.80
N ALA A 486 33.69 14.28 -19.57
CA ALA A 486 34.34 13.60 -18.45
C ALA A 486 33.46 12.48 -17.86
N ALA A 487 32.14 12.71 -17.76
CA ALA A 487 31.20 11.74 -17.20
C ALA A 487 30.83 10.61 -18.17
N SER A 488 30.96 10.85 -19.48
CA SER A 488 30.72 9.92 -20.60
C SER A 488 29.49 8.99 -20.43
N PRO A 489 28.30 9.51 -20.05
CA PRO A 489 27.15 8.66 -19.75
C PRO A 489 26.60 7.97 -20.99
N VAL A 490 26.21 6.70 -20.84
CA VAL A 490 25.47 5.96 -21.88
C VAL A 490 23.97 6.29 -21.82
N LEU A 491 23.47 6.60 -20.62
CA LEU A 491 22.07 6.95 -20.36
C LEU A 491 22.00 8.19 -19.47
N THR A 492 21.12 9.12 -19.82
CA THR A 492 20.78 10.28 -19.00
C THR A 492 19.30 10.28 -18.65
N LEU A 493 19.00 10.44 -17.36
CA LEU A 493 17.65 10.51 -16.82
C LEU A 493 17.34 11.96 -16.41
N ILE A 494 16.15 12.44 -16.75
CA ILE A 494 15.69 13.79 -16.43
C ILE A 494 14.35 13.72 -15.71
N SER A 495 14.28 14.34 -14.52
CA SER A 495 13.03 14.55 -13.79
C SER A 495 12.50 15.95 -14.07
N CYS A 496 11.34 16.06 -14.70
CA CYS A 496 10.64 17.34 -14.88
C CYS A 496 9.13 17.11 -15.06
N GLY A 497 8.35 18.16 -14.80
CA GLY A 497 6.90 18.12 -14.96
C GLY A 497 6.45 18.45 -16.38
N LYS A 498 5.35 17.85 -16.80
CA LYS A 498 4.67 18.22 -18.04
C LYS A 498 4.22 19.68 -17.99
N ASP A 499 4.48 20.43 -19.07
CA ASP A 499 4.09 21.84 -19.24
C ASP A 499 4.60 22.75 -18.09
N ASN A 500 5.77 22.45 -17.53
CA ASN A 500 6.36 23.27 -16.47
C ASN A 500 6.73 24.68 -16.98
N SER A 501 6.60 25.67 -16.11
CA SER A 501 6.82 27.09 -16.45
C SER A 501 8.28 27.45 -16.75
N TYR A 502 9.22 26.57 -16.41
CA TYR A 502 10.66 26.78 -16.62
C TYR A 502 11.11 26.39 -18.02
N GLY A 503 10.28 25.68 -18.80
CA GLY A 503 10.66 25.16 -20.11
C GLY A 503 11.60 23.94 -20.04
N HIS A 504 11.64 23.24 -18.91
CA HIS A 504 12.48 22.05 -18.72
C HIS A 504 11.89 20.81 -19.41
N PRO A 505 12.72 19.91 -19.96
CA PRO A 505 14.15 20.12 -20.22
C PRO A 505 14.37 21.11 -21.37
N HIS A 506 15.45 21.89 -21.29
CA HIS A 506 15.80 22.82 -22.36
C HIS A 506 16.32 22.07 -23.59
N GLN A 507 15.92 22.53 -24.78
CA GLN A 507 16.31 21.91 -26.04
C GLN A 507 17.84 21.92 -26.23
N GLU A 508 18.53 22.97 -25.79
CA GLU A 508 20.00 23.07 -25.85
C GLU A 508 20.68 21.94 -25.05
N THR A 509 20.18 21.66 -23.84
CA THR A 509 20.67 20.56 -22.99
C THR A 509 20.43 19.20 -23.64
N LEU A 510 19.25 18.98 -24.22
CA LEU A 510 18.96 17.76 -24.98
C LEU A 510 19.93 17.57 -26.16
N MET A 511 20.25 18.63 -26.89
CA MET A 511 21.22 18.58 -27.98
C MET A 511 22.63 18.23 -27.48
N ARG A 512 23.08 18.83 -26.36
CA ARG A 512 24.38 18.51 -25.75
C ARG A 512 24.47 17.05 -25.32
N LEU A 513 23.43 16.54 -24.65
CA LEU A 513 23.34 15.13 -24.22
C LEU A 513 23.38 14.17 -25.41
N GLN A 514 22.64 14.47 -26.48
CA GLN A 514 22.64 13.67 -27.69
C GLN A 514 23.99 13.72 -28.41
N ALA A 515 24.65 14.88 -28.45
CA ALA A 515 25.98 15.05 -29.03
C ALA A 515 27.06 14.28 -28.26
N ALA A 516 26.90 14.12 -26.93
CA ALA A 516 27.74 13.27 -26.09
C ALA A 516 27.49 11.76 -26.29
N GLY A 517 26.51 11.38 -27.13
CA GLY A 517 26.14 9.98 -27.37
C GLY A 517 25.28 9.37 -26.27
N SER A 518 24.80 10.18 -25.32
CA SER A 518 23.93 9.70 -24.24
C SER A 518 22.49 9.57 -24.70
N ARG A 519 21.87 8.45 -24.38
CA ARG A 519 20.41 8.29 -24.56
C ARG A 519 19.68 9.07 -23.47
N VAL A 520 18.65 9.84 -23.81
CA VAL A 520 17.88 10.62 -22.83
C VAL A 520 16.52 9.97 -22.57
N LEU A 521 16.14 9.81 -21.30
CA LEU A 521 14.80 9.46 -20.85
C LEU A 521 14.27 10.49 -19.86
N VAL A 522 13.00 10.86 -20.00
CA VAL A 522 12.37 11.93 -19.22
C VAL A 522 11.13 11.40 -18.52
N THR A 523 10.93 11.75 -17.24
CA THR A 523 9.79 11.27 -16.46
C THR A 523 8.44 11.72 -17.01
N THR A 524 8.40 12.85 -17.74
CA THR A 524 7.18 13.35 -18.40
C THR A 524 6.64 12.38 -19.46
N ASP A 525 7.51 11.67 -20.17
CA ASP A 525 7.13 10.77 -21.26
C ASP A 525 6.94 9.33 -20.76
N CYS A 526 7.88 8.88 -19.93
CA CYS A 526 7.96 7.48 -19.49
C CYS A 526 7.30 7.21 -18.12
N GLY A 527 6.81 8.24 -17.43
CA GLY A 527 6.44 8.15 -16.01
C GLY A 527 7.66 7.88 -15.12
N ALA A 528 7.51 7.10 -14.05
CA ALA A 528 8.66 6.73 -13.22
C ALA A 528 9.67 5.87 -14.02
N LEU A 529 10.96 6.19 -13.88
CA LEU A 529 12.06 5.52 -14.57
C LEU A 529 12.84 4.66 -13.57
N THR A 530 12.89 3.35 -13.79
CA THR A 530 13.56 2.39 -12.89
C THR A 530 14.76 1.76 -13.58
N VAL A 531 15.95 1.94 -13.01
CA VAL A 531 17.19 1.26 -13.38
C VAL A 531 17.43 0.09 -12.42
N ARG A 532 17.68 -1.10 -12.96
CA ARG A 532 18.07 -2.29 -12.20
C ARG A 532 19.42 -2.78 -12.70
N SER A 533 20.33 -3.11 -11.79
CA SER A 533 21.67 -3.58 -12.13
C SER A 533 22.06 -4.79 -11.27
N ASP A 534 22.73 -5.77 -11.89
CA ASP A 534 23.38 -6.89 -11.18
C ASP A 534 24.86 -6.59 -10.84
N GLY A 535 25.33 -5.40 -11.18
CA GLY A 535 26.70 -4.95 -11.01
C GLY A 535 27.60 -5.15 -12.23
N GLU A 536 27.14 -5.84 -13.27
CA GLU A 536 27.82 -5.90 -14.57
C GLU A 536 26.99 -5.30 -15.70
N ARG A 537 25.67 -5.53 -15.66
CA ARG A 537 24.72 -5.03 -16.65
C ARG A 537 23.61 -4.29 -15.93
N PHE A 538 23.03 -3.31 -16.62
CA PHE A 538 21.84 -2.63 -16.15
C PHE A 538 20.74 -2.64 -17.21
N GLN A 539 19.50 -2.56 -16.74
CA GLN A 539 18.30 -2.39 -17.55
C GLN A 539 17.54 -1.18 -17.01
N VAL A 540 16.88 -0.42 -17.88
CA VAL A 540 15.98 0.68 -17.48
C VAL A 540 14.57 0.40 -17.99
N GLU A 541 13.55 0.68 -17.17
CA GLU A 541 12.14 0.49 -17.50
C GLU A 541 11.35 1.77 -17.16
N GLY A 542 10.49 2.22 -18.06
CA GLY A 542 9.52 3.29 -17.81
C GLY A 542 8.18 2.75 -17.29
N PHE A 543 7.47 3.53 -16.49
CA PHE A 543 6.15 3.17 -15.97
C PHE A 543 5.08 3.10 -17.07
N THR A 544 5.12 4.02 -18.05
CA THR A 544 4.18 4.05 -19.20
C THR A 544 4.68 3.25 -20.40
N GLU A 545 6.00 3.04 -20.51
CA GLU A 545 6.66 2.36 -21.62
C GLU A 545 7.67 1.33 -21.10
N SER A 546 7.38 0.04 -21.32
CA SER A 546 8.28 -1.06 -20.98
C SER A 546 9.19 -1.38 -22.17
N GLU A 547 10.23 -0.59 -22.37
CA GLU A 547 11.35 -0.99 -23.23
C GLU A 547 12.42 -1.63 -22.35
N ARG A 548 12.80 -2.88 -22.61
CA ARG A 548 13.96 -3.53 -21.98
C ARG A 548 15.21 -3.15 -22.75
N TYR A 549 16.23 -2.68 -22.06
CA TYR A 549 17.52 -2.37 -22.68
C TYR A 549 18.59 -3.30 -22.12
N GLU A 550 19.33 -3.94 -23.01
CA GLU A 550 20.54 -4.68 -22.70
C GLU A 550 21.68 -4.07 -23.52
N LYS A 551 22.85 -3.93 -22.90
CA LYS A 551 24.09 -3.58 -23.60
C LYS A 551 24.64 -4.79 -24.35
#